data_AF-L8JGM4-F1
#
_entry.id   AF-L8JGM4-F1
#
_cell.length_a   1.000
_cell.length_b   1.000
_cell.length_c   1.000
_cell.angle_alpha   90.00
_cell.angle_beta   90.00
_cell.angle_gamma   90.00
#
_symmetry.space_group_name_H-M   'P 1'
#
loop_
_entity.id
_entity.type
_entity.pdbx_description
1 polymer ?
#
loop_
_entity_poly.entity_id
_entity_poly.type
_entity_poly.pdbx_seq_one_letter_code
_entity_poly.pdbx_strand_id
1 'polypeptide(L)'
;MPSETNADSSTINQPPRPVKRLSQSKLKPTAKIPTDLNALIDKNDEADEDTAKDDEGDFYGNDPFTFEQLQKHWKDFAALKKSEGKDAEHMVLQQDIYLKELTTVVIKLTNAVKIDILDRFRSDLVTHLKSKLNNGKLVLEIELVKEEAKRMIYTNKEKFDYLAEKKPILKQLKDRLGLDPDF
;
A
#
# COMPACT_ATOMS: atom_id res chain seq x y z
N MET A 1 -16.01 -2.87 75.67
CA MET A 1 -17.48 -2.80 75.80
C MET A 1 -17.95 -1.48 75.21
N PRO A 2 -18.97 -1.42 74.34
CA PRO A 2 -19.53 -2.37 73.35
C PRO A 2 -19.13 -1.95 71.90
N SER A 3 -19.16 -2.80 70.85
CA SER A 3 -20.32 -3.26 70.02
C SER A 3 -21.00 -2.08 69.30
N GLU A 4 -21.30 -2.03 68.00
CA GLU A 4 -21.82 -2.98 67.00
C GLU A 4 -21.71 -2.28 65.62
N THR A 5 -21.12 -2.88 64.58
CA THR A 5 -21.73 -3.67 63.48
C THR A 5 -22.64 -2.94 62.48
N ASN A 6 -22.33 -3.22 61.20
CA ASN A 6 -23.21 -3.46 60.03
C ASN A 6 -24.07 -2.30 59.49
N ALA A 7 -23.97 -1.92 58.22
CA ALA A 7 -24.14 -2.65 56.94
C ALA A 7 -25.48 -2.26 56.30
N ASP A 8 -25.40 -1.58 55.15
CA ASP A 8 -26.25 -1.74 53.96
C ASP A 8 -25.85 -0.61 52.99
N SER A 9 -25.16 -0.88 51.87
CA SER A 9 -25.63 -1.51 50.64
C SER A 9 -26.85 -0.83 50.02
N SER A 10 -26.60 -0.22 48.86
CA SER A 10 -27.52 -0.06 47.74
C SER A 10 -28.74 0.86 47.93
N THR A 11 -28.82 1.92 47.12
CA THR A 11 -29.84 1.99 46.04
C THR A 11 -29.64 3.25 45.18
N ILE A 12 -29.28 2.99 43.93
CA ILE A 12 -29.24 3.92 42.80
C ILE A 12 -30.67 4.39 42.51
N ASN A 13 -30.96 5.67 42.76
CA ASN A 13 -32.18 6.33 42.32
C ASN A 13 -31.93 7.01 40.97
N GLN A 14 -32.33 6.38 39.86
CA GLN A 14 -32.62 7.06 38.59
C GLN A 14 -34.08 6.81 38.20
N PRO A 15 -34.83 7.84 37.80
CA PRO A 15 -36.22 7.68 37.36
C PRO A 15 -36.30 6.93 36.01
N PRO A 16 -37.38 6.16 35.76
CA PRO A 16 -37.49 5.32 34.59
C PRO A 16 -37.70 6.13 33.30
N ARG A 17 -36.86 5.88 32.29
CA ARG A 17 -37.04 6.40 30.93
C ARG A 17 -38.19 5.65 30.22
N PRO A 18 -39.02 6.35 29.43
CA PRO A 18 -40.14 5.73 28.73
C PRO A 18 -39.64 4.80 27.61
N VAL A 19 -40.02 3.52 27.69
CA VAL A 19 -39.77 2.50 26.66
C VAL A 19 -40.66 2.78 25.44
N LYS A 20 -40.06 3.19 24.33
CA LYS A 20 -40.74 3.35 23.04
C LYS A 20 -40.95 1.96 22.42
N ARG A 21 -42.22 1.53 22.40
CA ARG A 21 -42.74 0.28 21.80
C ARG A 21 -42.16 0.03 20.40
N LEU A 22 -41.72 -1.21 20.16
CA LEU A 22 -41.36 -1.74 18.85
C LEU A 22 -42.56 -1.57 17.88
N SER A 23 -42.38 -0.74 16.85
CA SER A 23 -43.35 -0.59 15.78
C SER A 23 -43.06 -1.62 14.68
N GLN A 24 -44.13 -2.23 14.20
CA GLN A 24 -44.18 -3.44 13.39
C GLN A 24 -43.41 -3.35 12.06
N SER A 25 -42.70 -4.43 11.75
CA SER A 25 -42.05 -4.70 10.47
C SER A 25 -43.09 -4.74 9.35
N LYS A 26 -42.91 -3.90 8.32
CA LYS A 26 -43.69 -3.93 7.08
C LYS A 26 -42.80 -4.49 5.98
N LEU A 27 -42.91 -5.80 5.75
CA LEU A 27 -42.27 -6.49 4.63
C LEU A 27 -42.89 -5.98 3.33
N LYS A 28 -42.06 -5.46 2.43
CA LYS A 28 -42.49 -5.03 1.09
C LYS A 28 -42.62 -6.26 0.18
N PRO A 29 -43.60 -6.32 -0.73
CA PRO A 29 -43.82 -7.47 -1.59
C PRO A 29 -42.74 -7.63 -2.66
N THR A 30 -42.50 -8.90 -2.98
CA THR A 30 -41.61 -9.49 -3.99
C THR A 30 -41.51 -8.73 -5.31
N ALA A 31 -40.27 -8.52 -5.76
CA ALA A 31 -39.96 -8.07 -7.11
C ALA A 31 -40.59 -9.00 -8.16
N LYS A 32 -41.20 -8.42 -9.18
CA LYS A 32 -41.75 -9.13 -10.34
C LYS A 32 -40.57 -9.62 -11.18
N ILE A 33 -40.35 -10.93 -11.17
CA ILE A 33 -39.43 -11.61 -12.09
C ILE A 33 -40.20 -11.77 -13.41
N PRO A 34 -39.81 -11.12 -14.53
CA PRO A 34 -40.39 -11.43 -15.83
C PRO A 34 -39.88 -12.80 -16.29
N THR A 35 -40.83 -13.68 -16.56
CA THR A 35 -40.64 -15.05 -17.06
C THR A 35 -40.40 -15.03 -18.57
N ASP A 36 -39.30 -14.44 -19.02
CA ASP A 36 -38.89 -14.49 -20.42
C ASP A 36 -37.41 -14.87 -20.52
N LEU A 37 -37.16 -16.16 -20.78
CA LEU A 37 -35.85 -16.78 -20.97
C LEU A 37 -35.22 -16.48 -22.35
N ASN A 38 -35.86 -15.66 -23.19
CA ASN A 38 -35.45 -15.38 -24.57
C ASN A 38 -34.57 -14.12 -24.75
N ALA A 39 -34.09 -13.49 -23.68
CA ALA A 39 -33.19 -12.34 -23.75
C ALA A 39 -31.70 -12.68 -23.50
N LEU A 40 -31.32 -13.96 -23.57
CA LEU A 40 -29.97 -14.46 -23.24
C LEU A 40 -29.15 -14.94 -24.45
N ILE A 41 -29.61 -14.71 -25.67
CA ILE A 41 -28.90 -15.11 -26.90
C ILE A 41 -28.72 -13.88 -27.77
N ASP A 42 -27.94 -12.91 -27.30
CA ASP A 42 -27.28 -11.88 -28.12
C ASP A 42 -26.38 -11.01 -27.24
N LYS A 43 -25.38 -11.60 -26.59
CA LYS A 43 -24.18 -10.91 -26.07
C LYS A 43 -23.01 -11.88 -26.01
N ASN A 44 -22.43 -12.12 -27.19
CA ASN A 44 -21.04 -12.53 -27.30
C ASN A 44 -20.21 -11.27 -27.56
N ASP A 45 -19.07 -11.18 -26.88
CA ASP A 45 -18.07 -10.09 -26.88
C ASP A 45 -18.28 -8.96 -25.88
N GLU A 46 -17.69 -9.11 -24.69
CA GLU A 46 -16.91 -8.05 -24.01
C GLU A 46 -16.10 -8.70 -22.86
N ALA A 47 -14.79 -8.77 -23.09
CA ALA A 47 -13.80 -9.16 -22.11
C ALA A 47 -13.42 -7.96 -21.24
N ASP A 48 -13.22 -8.23 -19.94
CA ASP A 48 -12.46 -7.43 -18.99
C ASP A 48 -12.92 -5.97 -18.75
N GLU A 49 -14.08 -5.82 -18.10
CA GLU A 49 -14.32 -4.71 -17.18
C GLU A 49 -13.89 -5.11 -15.76
N ASP A 50 -12.71 -4.65 -15.33
CA ASP A 50 -12.40 -4.53 -13.91
C ASP A 50 -11.93 -3.10 -13.58
N THR A 51 -12.88 -2.33 -13.04
CA THR A 51 -12.71 -1.11 -12.23
C THR A 51 -12.21 0.18 -12.88
N ALA A 52 -12.96 0.70 -13.86
CA ALA A 52 -13.17 2.16 -13.92
C ALA A 52 -14.28 2.52 -12.92
N LYS A 53 -13.90 2.78 -11.66
CA LYS A 53 -14.79 3.53 -10.78
C LYS A 53 -14.82 4.96 -11.28
N ASP A 54 -15.97 5.36 -11.82
CA ASP A 54 -16.35 6.75 -11.99
C ASP A 54 -16.10 7.50 -10.68
N ASP A 55 -15.05 8.32 -10.65
CA ASP A 55 -14.88 9.34 -9.63
C ASP A 55 -15.55 10.60 -10.15
N GLU A 56 -16.51 11.09 -9.38
CA GLU A 56 -17.21 12.35 -9.57
C GLU A 56 -16.20 13.45 -9.94
N GLY A 57 -16.52 14.21 -10.99
CA GLY A 57 -15.56 15.09 -11.67
C GLY A 57 -14.96 16.18 -10.78
N ASP A 58 -13.85 15.87 -10.12
CA ASP A 58 -12.88 16.86 -9.72
C ASP A 58 -12.23 17.44 -10.99
N PHE A 59 -12.44 18.73 -11.21
CA PHE A 59 -11.81 19.48 -12.31
C PHE A 59 -10.31 19.68 -12.02
N TYR A 60 -9.53 18.60 -12.06
CA TYR A 60 -8.09 18.71 -12.13
C TYR A 60 -7.70 19.09 -13.57
N GLY A 61 -6.79 20.05 -13.70
CA GLY A 61 -6.23 20.46 -14.99
C GLY A 61 -5.48 19.35 -15.73
N ASN A 62 -4.89 19.71 -16.87
CA ASN A 62 -3.91 18.90 -17.59
C ASN A 62 -2.56 19.62 -17.60
N ASP A 63 -2.14 20.15 -16.46
CA ASP A 63 -0.88 20.87 -16.38
C ASP A 63 0.30 19.88 -16.51
N PRO A 64 1.27 20.17 -17.39
CA PRO A 64 2.48 19.38 -17.46
C PRO A 64 3.30 19.64 -16.20
N PHE A 65 3.67 18.58 -15.48
CA PHE A 65 4.52 18.67 -14.30
C PHE A 65 5.91 18.12 -14.59
N THR A 66 6.91 18.62 -13.85
CA THR A 66 8.27 18.08 -13.92
C THR A 66 8.51 17.06 -12.80
N PHE A 67 9.45 16.14 -13.04
CA PHE A 67 9.85 15.16 -12.02
C PHE A 67 10.33 15.83 -10.72
N GLU A 68 11.00 16.98 -10.81
CA GLU A 68 11.45 17.72 -9.63
C GLU A 68 10.28 18.23 -8.78
N GLN A 69 9.22 18.72 -9.40
CA GLN A 69 8.00 19.16 -8.70
C GLN A 69 7.31 17.99 -8.02
N LEU A 70 7.18 16.86 -8.72
CA LEU A 70 6.66 15.61 -8.16
C LEU A 70 7.48 15.19 -6.94
N GLN A 71 8.81 15.13 -7.06
CA GLN A 71 9.70 14.70 -5.99
C GLN A 71 9.63 15.63 -4.77
N LYS A 72 9.46 16.94 -4.99
CA LYS A 72 9.26 17.91 -3.91
C LYS A 72 7.96 17.63 -3.17
N HIS A 73 6.83 17.55 -3.87
CA HIS A 73 5.53 17.27 -3.25
C HIS A 73 5.45 15.89 -2.60
N TRP A 74 6.17 14.91 -3.15
CA TRP A 74 6.31 13.59 -2.56
C TRP A 74 7.03 13.66 -1.21
N LYS A 75 8.14 14.39 -1.13
CA LYS A 75 8.89 14.61 0.13
C LYS A 75 8.05 15.37 1.15
N ASP A 76 7.29 16.37 0.71
CA ASP A 76 6.38 17.14 1.57
C ASP A 76 5.30 16.22 2.18
N PHE A 77 4.71 15.34 1.37
CA PHE A 77 3.75 14.33 1.85
C PHE A 77 4.39 13.33 2.82
N ALA A 78 5.62 12.88 2.52
CA ALA A 78 6.37 12.01 3.43
C ALA A 78 6.65 12.67 4.80
N ALA A 79 6.94 13.97 4.82
CA ALA A 79 7.12 14.73 6.05
C ALA A 79 5.81 14.86 6.84
N LEU A 80 4.69 15.07 6.15
CA LEU A 80 3.36 15.09 6.77
C LEU A 80 3.05 13.76 7.48
N LYS A 81 3.24 12.62 6.79
CA LYS A 81 3.01 11.29 7.40
C LYS A 81 3.89 11.00 8.61
N LYS A 82 5.14 11.49 8.59
CA LYS A 82 6.03 11.42 9.75
C LYS A 82 5.48 12.23 10.93
N SER A 83 4.93 13.41 10.69
CA SER A 83 4.33 14.24 11.74
C SER A 83 3.04 13.63 12.32
N GLU A 84 2.31 12.84 11.53
CA GLU A 84 1.13 12.08 11.97
C GLU A 84 1.49 10.82 12.80
N GLY A 85 2.78 10.49 12.96
CA GLY A 85 3.22 9.28 13.66
C GLY A 85 3.11 7.99 12.83
N LYS A 86 2.97 8.11 11.50
CA LYS A 86 2.86 6.97 10.58
C LYS A 86 4.22 6.62 9.97
N ASP A 87 5.13 6.14 10.82
CA ASP A 87 6.51 5.82 10.43
C ASP A 87 6.59 4.77 9.32
N ALA A 88 5.66 3.80 9.31
CA ALA A 88 5.60 2.77 8.27
C ALA A 88 5.31 3.36 6.88
N GLU A 89 4.38 4.31 6.78
CA GLU A 89 4.06 4.99 5.52
C GLU A 89 5.24 5.86 5.08
N HIS A 90 5.88 6.57 6.02
CA HIS A 90 7.08 7.34 5.76
C HIS A 90 8.21 6.48 5.18
N MET A 91 8.46 5.30 5.73
CA MET A 91 9.49 4.38 5.25
C MET A 91 9.22 3.90 3.81
N VAL A 92 7.95 3.66 3.45
CA VAL A 92 7.56 3.30 2.09
C VAL A 92 7.75 4.48 1.13
N LEU A 93 7.41 5.69 1.55
CA LEU A 93 7.58 6.92 0.76
C LEU A 93 9.04 7.32 0.54
N GLN A 94 9.98 6.83 1.36
CA GLN A 94 11.42 7.04 1.17
C GLN A 94 12.02 6.20 0.04
N GLN A 95 11.27 5.25 -0.53
CA GLN A 95 11.74 4.43 -1.64
C GLN A 95 11.92 5.25 -2.93
N ASP A 96 12.78 4.75 -3.81
CA ASP A 96 13.04 5.40 -5.09
C ASP A 96 11.81 5.35 -5.99
N ILE A 97 11.45 6.53 -6.51
CA ILE A 97 10.41 6.72 -7.51
C ILE A 97 11.04 7.18 -8.82
N TYR A 98 10.40 6.83 -9.93
CA TYR A 98 10.78 7.31 -11.24
C TYR A 98 9.53 7.59 -12.07
N LEU A 99 9.67 8.51 -13.02
CA LEU A 99 8.62 8.84 -13.96
C LEU A 99 8.85 8.00 -15.23
N LYS A 100 7.90 7.13 -15.56
CA LYS A 100 7.98 6.26 -16.74
C LYS A 100 7.42 6.96 -17.98
N GLU A 101 6.28 7.62 -17.81
CA GLU A 101 5.59 8.41 -18.83
C GLU A 101 5.32 9.81 -18.27
N LEU A 102 4.94 10.77 -19.11
CA LEU A 102 4.60 12.14 -18.66
C LEU A 102 3.57 12.21 -17.52
N THR A 103 2.78 11.16 -17.31
CA THR A 103 1.74 11.10 -16.27
C THR A 103 1.84 9.87 -15.35
N THR A 104 2.77 8.95 -15.58
CA THR A 104 2.84 7.68 -14.85
C THR A 104 4.04 7.64 -13.92
N VAL A 105 3.76 7.69 -12.62
CA VAL A 105 4.76 7.59 -11.55
C VAL A 105 4.88 6.15 -11.13
N VAL A 106 6.10 5.61 -11.16
CA VAL A 106 6.37 4.24 -10.73
C VAL A 106 7.17 4.27 -9.44
N ILE A 107 6.73 3.49 -8.45
CA ILE A 107 7.46 3.26 -7.20
C ILE A 107 8.01 1.83 -7.16
N LYS A 108 9.29 1.71 -6.82
CA LYS A 108 9.96 0.41 -6.67
C LYS A 108 9.85 -0.07 -5.24
N LEU A 109 9.18 -1.20 -5.04
CA LEU A 109 9.02 -1.82 -3.72
C LEU A 109 9.68 -3.19 -3.69
N THR A 110 10.41 -3.49 -2.60
CA THR A 110 11.18 -4.74 -2.49
C THR A 110 10.45 -5.90 -1.81
N ASN A 111 9.34 -5.63 -1.12
CA ASN A 111 8.59 -6.63 -0.36
C ASN A 111 7.09 -6.35 -0.44
N ALA A 112 6.28 -7.41 -0.47
CA ALA A 112 4.82 -7.38 -0.41
C ALA A 112 4.29 -6.63 0.83
N VAL A 113 4.99 -6.66 1.97
CA VAL A 113 4.60 -5.87 3.15
C VAL A 113 4.58 -4.37 2.85
N LYS A 114 5.57 -3.89 2.08
CA LYS A 114 5.62 -2.47 1.68
C LYS A 114 4.50 -2.14 0.67
N ILE A 115 4.09 -3.10 -0.15
CA ILE A 115 2.97 -2.96 -1.09
C ILE A 115 1.65 -2.81 -0.31
N ASP A 116 1.38 -3.68 0.67
CA ASP A 116 0.16 -3.57 1.48
C ASP A 116 0.08 -2.24 2.23
N ILE A 117 1.21 -1.77 2.77
CA ILE A 117 1.27 -0.46 3.42
C ILE A 117 1.00 0.65 2.41
N LEU A 118 1.61 0.60 1.22
CA LEU A 118 1.35 1.57 0.14
C LEU A 118 -0.11 1.59 -0.27
N ASP A 119 -0.73 0.43 -0.49
CA ASP A 119 -2.11 0.33 -0.97
C ASP A 119 -3.11 0.98 -0.01
N ARG A 120 -2.84 0.96 1.30
CA ARG A 120 -3.67 1.64 2.31
C ARG A 120 -3.70 3.16 2.15
N PHE A 121 -2.58 3.78 1.80
CA PHE A 121 -2.47 5.25 1.65
C PHE A 121 -2.35 5.70 0.19
N ARG A 122 -2.36 4.76 -0.76
CA ARG A 122 -2.24 5.01 -2.21
C ARG A 122 -3.28 6.01 -2.69
N SER A 123 -4.53 5.85 -2.27
CA SER A 123 -5.61 6.77 -2.64
C SER A 123 -5.33 8.19 -2.14
N ASP A 124 -4.97 8.34 -0.87
CA ASP A 124 -4.63 9.64 -0.26
C ASP A 124 -3.42 10.30 -0.94
N LEU A 125 -2.39 9.51 -1.24
CA LEU A 125 -1.22 9.98 -1.98
C LEU A 125 -1.60 10.47 -3.38
N VAL A 126 -2.36 9.68 -4.14
CA VAL A 126 -2.81 10.06 -5.49
C VAL A 126 -3.65 11.33 -5.45
N THR A 127 -4.58 11.45 -4.50
CA THR A 127 -5.40 12.67 -4.31
C THR A 127 -4.54 13.88 -3.97
N HIS A 128 -3.58 13.73 -3.05
CA HIS A 128 -2.65 14.80 -2.72
C HIS A 128 -1.81 15.23 -3.93
N LEU A 129 -1.27 14.28 -4.70
CA LEU A 129 -0.50 14.58 -5.90
C LEU A 129 -1.35 15.25 -6.98
N LYS A 130 -2.57 14.75 -7.24
CA LYS A 130 -3.52 15.36 -8.19
C LYS A 130 -3.85 16.81 -7.81
N SER A 131 -4.10 17.06 -6.53
CA SER A 131 -4.37 18.40 -6.00
C SER A 131 -3.16 19.35 -6.12
N LYS A 132 -1.95 18.87 -5.84
CA LYS A 132 -0.73 19.69 -5.90
C LYS A 132 -0.24 19.96 -7.33
N LEU A 133 -0.34 18.96 -8.21
CA LEU A 133 0.13 19.05 -9.58
C LEU A 133 -0.97 19.53 -10.54
N ASN A 134 -2.21 19.71 -10.05
CA ASN A 134 -3.38 20.06 -10.84
C ASN A 134 -3.51 19.18 -12.10
N ASN A 135 -3.23 17.88 -11.95
CA ASN A 135 -3.23 16.94 -13.05
C ASN A 135 -4.02 15.68 -12.69
N GLY A 136 -5.21 15.55 -13.28
CA GLY A 136 -6.12 14.43 -13.00
C GLY A 136 -5.69 13.11 -13.64
N LYS A 137 -4.79 13.15 -14.63
CA LYS A 137 -4.30 11.97 -15.36
C LYS A 137 -3.14 11.26 -14.69
N LEU A 138 -2.72 11.71 -13.50
CA LEU A 138 -1.62 11.07 -12.79
C LEU A 138 -2.01 9.65 -12.36
N VAL A 139 -1.21 8.68 -12.81
CA VAL A 139 -1.34 7.27 -12.45
C VAL A 139 -0.13 6.85 -11.63
N LEU A 140 -0.38 6.12 -10.55
CA LEU A 140 0.67 5.53 -9.71
C LEU A 140 0.77 4.02 -10.01
N GLU A 141 1.91 3.58 -10.51
CA GLU A 141 2.21 2.16 -10.74
C GLU A 141 3.17 1.64 -9.66
N ILE A 142 2.96 0.39 -9.26
CA ILE A 142 3.79 -0.28 -8.26
C ILE A 142 4.61 -1.35 -8.98
N GLU A 143 5.93 -1.27 -8.86
CA GLU A 143 6.83 -2.26 -9.40
C GLU A 143 7.47 -3.05 -8.26
N LEU A 144 7.22 -4.36 -8.22
CA LEU A 144 7.90 -5.27 -7.30
C LEU A 144 9.30 -5.58 -7.83
N VAL A 145 10.31 -4.95 -7.24
CA VAL A 145 11.71 -5.23 -7.56
C VAL A 145 12.24 -6.19 -6.52
N LYS A 146 12.60 -7.42 -6.94
CA LYS A 146 13.43 -8.27 -6.08
C LYS A 146 14.77 -7.57 -5.95
N GLU A 147 15.01 -6.98 -4.78
CA GLU A 147 16.34 -6.56 -4.40
C GLU A 147 17.19 -7.82 -4.46
N GLU A 148 18.04 -7.93 -5.49
CA GLU A 148 19.07 -8.95 -5.51
C GLU A 148 19.84 -8.72 -4.23
N ALA A 149 19.57 -9.54 -3.22
CA ALA A 149 20.32 -9.55 -1.99
C ALA A 149 21.76 -9.76 -2.43
N LYS A 150 22.50 -8.65 -2.56
CA LYS A 150 23.89 -8.61 -2.95
C LYS A 150 24.53 -9.51 -1.93
N ARG A 151 24.78 -10.77 -2.32
CA ARG A 151 25.27 -11.81 -1.42
C ARG A 151 26.50 -11.19 -0.80
N MET A 152 26.37 -10.76 0.44
CA MET A 152 27.48 -10.16 1.14
C MET A 152 28.40 -11.34 1.31
N ILE A 153 29.51 -11.28 0.59
CA ILE A 153 30.51 -12.31 0.61
C ILE A 153 31.20 -12.16 1.97
N TYR A 154 30.75 -12.96 2.93
CA TYR A 154 31.13 -12.80 4.33
C TYR A 154 32.43 -13.54 4.65
N THR A 155 32.79 -14.58 3.88
CA THR A 155 34.00 -15.36 4.09
C THR A 155 35.11 -15.03 3.08
N ASN A 156 36.37 -15.18 3.52
CA ASN A 156 37.55 -15.00 2.65
C ASN A 156 37.51 -15.94 1.43
N LYS A 157 37.02 -17.17 1.64
CA LYS A 157 36.81 -18.16 0.58
C LYS A 157 35.77 -17.72 -0.44
N GLU A 158 34.58 -17.30 -0.02
CA GLU A 158 33.58 -16.76 -0.94
C GLU A 158 34.11 -15.52 -1.69
N LYS A 159 34.95 -14.71 -1.04
CA LYS A 159 35.54 -13.51 -1.65
C LYS A 159 36.49 -13.91 -2.77
N PHE A 160 37.31 -14.92 -2.52
CA PHE A 160 38.17 -15.51 -3.53
C PHE A 160 37.35 -16.11 -4.68
N ASP A 161 36.31 -16.88 -4.39
CA ASP A 161 35.49 -17.56 -5.41
C ASP A 161 34.77 -16.55 -6.32
N TYR A 162 34.17 -15.50 -5.76
CA TYR A 162 33.55 -14.43 -6.54
C TYR A 162 34.57 -13.67 -7.42
N LEU A 163 35.76 -13.40 -6.87
CA LEU A 163 36.83 -12.77 -7.64
C LEU A 163 37.36 -13.70 -8.74
N ALA A 164 37.45 -15.00 -8.47
CA ALA A 164 37.89 -16.02 -9.42
C ALA A 164 36.88 -16.21 -10.55
N GLU A 165 35.58 -16.10 -10.28
CA GLU A 165 34.51 -16.13 -11.28
C GLU A 165 34.59 -14.92 -12.23
N LYS A 166 34.93 -13.74 -11.71
CA LYS A 166 35.20 -12.54 -12.53
C LYS A 166 36.57 -12.55 -13.21
N LYS A 167 37.57 -13.20 -12.62
CA LYS A 167 38.95 -13.23 -13.11
C LYS A 167 39.54 -14.64 -12.99
N PRO A 168 39.46 -15.48 -14.04
CA PRO A 168 39.90 -16.88 -13.98
C PRO A 168 41.41 -17.02 -13.73
N ILE A 169 42.21 -15.97 -13.92
CA ILE A 169 43.65 -15.94 -13.60
C ILE A 169 43.92 -16.16 -12.11
N LEU A 170 42.99 -15.80 -11.23
CA LEU A 170 43.13 -15.99 -9.78
C LEU A 170 43.09 -17.47 -9.39
N LYS A 171 42.32 -18.28 -10.12
CA LYS A 171 42.30 -19.73 -9.94
C LYS A 171 43.65 -20.34 -10.31
N GLN A 172 44.22 -19.91 -11.42
CA GLN A 172 45.55 -20.35 -11.84
C GLN A 172 46.65 -19.90 -10.87
N LEU A 173 46.54 -18.69 -10.31
CA LEU A 173 47.48 -18.19 -9.31
C LEU A 173 47.40 -19.01 -8.02
N LYS A 174 46.18 -19.32 -7.54
CA LYS A 174 45.96 -20.21 -6.40
C LYS A 174 46.64 -21.56 -6.62
N ASP A 175 46.38 -22.18 -7.77
CA ASP A 175 46.88 -23.52 -8.08
C ASP A 175 48.42 -23.53 -8.26
N ARG A 176 49.01 -22.45 -8.79
CA ARG A 176 50.47 -22.32 -8.94
C ARG A 176 51.19 -22.02 -7.63
N LEU A 177 50.59 -21.24 -6.72
CA LEU A 177 51.21 -20.85 -5.45
C LEU A 177 50.81 -21.75 -4.27
N GLY A 178 49.86 -22.67 -4.45
CA GLY A 178 49.40 -23.56 -3.38
C GLY A 178 48.70 -22.83 -2.24
N LEU A 179 48.00 -21.73 -2.53
CA LEU A 179 47.37 -20.87 -1.52
C LEU A 179 46.01 -21.43 -1.07
N ASP A 180 45.78 -21.47 0.24
CA ASP A 180 44.49 -21.83 0.83
C ASP A 180 43.75 -20.56 1.31
N PRO A 181 42.57 -20.23 0.75
CA PRO A 181 41.82 -19.01 1.12
C PRO A 181 41.05 -19.13 2.46
N ASP A 182 41.17 -20.25 3.19
CA ASP A 182 40.50 -20.50 4.47
C ASP A 182 41.39 -20.22 5.71
N PHE A 183 42.68 -19.90 5.53
CA PHE A 183 43.68 -19.74 6.61
C PHE A 183 44.32 -18.35 6.70
#